data_AF-A0A4Q6G5Q7-F1
#
_entry.id   AF-A0A4Q6G5Q7-F1
#
_cell.length_a   1.000
_cell.length_b   1.000
_cell.length_c   1.000
_cell.angle_alpha   90.00
_cell.angle_beta   90.00
_cell.angle_gamma   90.00
#
_symmetry.space_group_name_H-M   'P 1'
#
loop_
_entity.id
_entity.type
_entity.pdbx_description
1 polymer ?
#
loop_
_entity_poly.entity_id
_entity_poly.type
_entity_poly.pdbx_seq_one_letter_code
_entity_poly.pdbx_strand_id
1 'polypeptide(L)'
;MKLTITRFVTMILLASSLSACGAFSDETKLEIQMYGVARAPASATGDRDPQFQTYTIQSIVLNSAEGDVYLLDTPTTFKIVDRPQILLKRIADEWAGRTFTGLTVSFEPSVVGGDNESSDLSFTLSAPVVSLTQTLLLKENHGLNFTIKAVWANTIASATMTEPTFEIVAE
;
A
#
# COMPACT_ATOMS: atom_id res chain seq x y z
N MET A 1 62.69 0.34 -45.25
CA MET A 1 61.61 -0.65 -45.41
C MET A 1 60.35 -0.09 -44.79
N LYS A 2 59.26 -0.07 -45.55
CA LYS A 2 57.89 0.25 -45.11
C LYS A 2 57.39 -0.87 -44.18
N LEU A 3 56.62 -0.52 -43.15
CA LEU A 3 55.34 -1.16 -42.87
C LEU A 3 54.48 -0.30 -41.94
N THR A 4 53.45 0.22 -42.57
CA THR A 4 52.28 0.92 -42.04
C THR A 4 51.43 -0.04 -41.22
N ILE A 5 51.03 0.34 -40.00
CA ILE A 5 49.86 -0.26 -39.33
C ILE A 5 48.82 0.83 -39.13
N THR A 6 47.70 0.58 -39.80
CA THR A 6 46.53 1.43 -39.96
C THR A 6 45.65 1.40 -38.71
N ARG A 7 45.17 2.59 -38.35
CA ARG A 7 43.93 2.96 -37.64
C ARG A 7 42.97 1.83 -37.28
N PHE A 8 42.49 1.86 -36.03
CA PHE A 8 41.13 1.61 -35.49
C PHE A 8 41.39 1.45 -33.98
N VAL A 9 41.04 2.39 -33.10
CA VAL A 9 39.70 2.56 -32.54
C VAL A 9 39.63 3.97 -31.94
N THR A 10 38.84 4.83 -32.57
CA THR A 10 38.24 6.00 -31.91
C THR A 10 36.95 5.50 -31.29
N MET A 11 36.87 5.34 -29.97
CA MET A 11 35.58 5.23 -29.28
C MET A 11 35.71 5.59 -27.79
N ILE A 12 35.06 6.70 -27.44
CA ILE A 12 34.26 6.90 -26.23
C ILE A 12 35.02 6.95 -24.90
N LEU A 13 35.46 8.15 -24.55
CA LEU A 13 35.61 8.61 -23.16
C LEU A 13 34.70 9.84 -22.99
N LEU A 14 33.40 9.57 -22.92
CA LEU A 14 32.35 10.52 -22.54
C LEU A 14 31.32 9.77 -21.72
N ALA A 15 30.89 10.40 -20.63
CA ALA A 15 29.87 9.97 -19.67
C ALA A 15 30.34 9.05 -18.52
N SER A 16 31.06 9.63 -17.56
CA SER A 16 30.95 9.23 -16.15
C SER A 16 30.63 10.45 -15.27
N SER A 17 29.56 11.14 -15.64
CA SER A 17 28.75 11.95 -14.73
C SER A 17 27.31 11.51 -14.90
N LEU A 18 27.06 10.22 -14.62
CA LEU A 18 25.70 9.78 -14.34
C LEU A 18 25.36 10.40 -12.99
N SER A 19 24.70 11.54 -13.11
CA SER A 19 23.92 12.21 -12.09
C SER A 19 23.39 11.19 -11.09
N ALA A 20 23.79 11.36 -9.83
CA ALA A 20 22.92 11.02 -8.73
C ALA A 20 21.67 11.92 -8.84
N CYS A 21 20.82 11.61 -9.81
CA CYS A 21 19.44 12.08 -9.86
C CYS A 21 18.68 11.20 -8.87
N GLY A 22 19.00 11.36 -7.58
CA GLY A 22 17.95 11.28 -6.58
C GLY A 22 17.01 12.38 -6.98
N ALA A 23 15.92 12.03 -7.67
CA ALA A 23 14.88 12.98 -8.01
C ALA A 23 14.37 13.53 -6.69
N PHE A 24 14.88 14.71 -6.29
CA PHE A 24 14.17 15.58 -5.39
C PHE A 24 12.90 15.92 -6.15
N SER A 25 11.85 15.17 -5.83
CA SER A 25 10.51 15.46 -6.27
C SER A 25 10.11 16.74 -5.55
N ASP A 26 9.93 17.83 -6.29
CA ASP A 26 9.35 19.06 -5.75
C ASP A 26 7.84 18.89 -5.41
N GLU A 27 7.30 17.69 -5.61
CA GLU A 27 5.92 17.35 -5.28
C GLU A 27 5.85 16.70 -3.89
N THR A 28 4.90 17.17 -3.10
CA THR A 28 4.40 16.53 -1.89
C THR A 28 3.50 15.37 -2.29
N LYS A 29 3.79 14.15 -1.80
CA LYS A 29 3.10 12.93 -2.25
C LYS A 29 2.44 12.22 -1.08
N LEU A 30 1.29 11.61 -1.35
CA LEU A 30 0.63 10.72 -0.42
C LEU A 30 0.40 9.37 -1.12
N GLU A 31 0.87 8.31 -0.47
CA GLU A 31 0.68 6.94 -0.92
C GLU A 31 0.06 6.13 0.21
N ILE A 32 -0.99 5.37 -0.11
CA ILE A 32 -1.59 4.41 0.80
C ILE A 32 -1.54 3.08 0.09
N GLN A 33 -0.88 2.12 0.73
CA GLN A 33 -0.83 0.75 0.30
C GLN A 33 -1.46 -0.14 1.35
N MET A 34 -1.96 -1.30 0.92
CA MET A 34 -2.38 -2.35 1.80
C MET A 34 -1.54 -3.59 1.56
N TYR A 35 -1.08 -4.17 2.66
CA TYR A 35 -0.34 -5.41 2.68
C TYR A 35 -1.10 -6.41 3.54
N GLY A 36 -1.52 -7.51 2.92
CA GLY A 36 -2.01 -8.68 3.63
C GLY A 36 -1.14 -9.87 3.26
N VAL A 37 -0.69 -10.60 4.27
CA VAL A 37 -0.04 -11.89 4.07
C VAL A 37 -1.16 -12.89 3.86
N ALA A 38 -1.14 -13.60 2.72
CA ALA A 38 -2.11 -14.66 2.47
C ALA A 38 -1.80 -15.90 3.36
N ARG A 39 -0.57 -15.95 3.89
CA ARG A 39 -0.06 -16.98 4.78
C ARG A 39 -0.26 -16.62 6.26
N ALA A 40 -0.91 -17.51 7.01
CA ALA A 40 -1.09 -17.31 8.43
C ALA A 40 0.23 -17.50 9.22
N PRO A 41 0.37 -16.92 10.44
CA PRO A 41 1.51 -17.20 11.30
C PRO A 41 1.56 -18.69 11.67
N ALA A 42 2.75 -19.22 11.98
CA ALA A 42 2.92 -20.65 12.30
C ALA A 42 2.09 -21.14 13.50
N SER A 43 1.56 -20.22 14.32
CA SER A 43 0.67 -20.49 15.46
C SER A 43 -0.83 -20.47 15.12
N ALA A 44 -1.19 -20.24 13.86
CA ALA A 44 -2.57 -20.17 13.42
C ALA A 44 -3.27 -21.53 13.49
N THR A 45 -4.56 -21.53 13.81
CA THR A 45 -5.39 -22.75 13.79
C THR A 45 -6.11 -22.91 12.44
N GLY A 46 -6.22 -24.14 11.95
CA GLY A 46 -6.90 -24.54 10.70
C GLY A 46 -5.97 -25.21 9.68
N ASP A 47 -6.52 -25.57 8.51
CA ASP A 47 -5.90 -26.56 7.63
C ASP A 47 -5.35 -25.99 6.30
N ARG A 48 -5.71 -24.74 5.94
CA ARG A 48 -5.41 -24.13 4.63
C ARG A 48 -5.29 -22.60 4.67
N ASP A 49 -4.24 -22.06 4.06
CA ASP A 49 -4.05 -20.62 3.90
C ASP A 49 -4.99 -20.03 2.83
N PRO A 50 -5.62 -18.86 3.07
CA PRO A 50 -6.31 -18.13 2.01
C PRO A 50 -5.30 -17.67 0.95
N GLN A 51 -5.60 -17.82 -0.34
CA GLN A 51 -4.73 -17.37 -1.44
C GLN A 51 -5.04 -15.95 -1.90
N PHE A 52 -6.27 -15.48 -1.70
CA PHE A 52 -6.66 -14.11 -2.03
C PHE A 52 -7.81 -13.62 -1.17
N GLN A 53 -7.92 -12.30 -1.08
CA GLN A 53 -9.06 -11.61 -0.50
C GLN A 53 -9.38 -10.35 -1.27
N THR A 54 -10.67 -10.07 -1.39
CA THR A 54 -11.22 -8.93 -2.08
C THR A 54 -11.93 -8.06 -1.07
N TYR A 55 -11.42 -6.85 -0.92
CA TYR A 55 -11.97 -5.82 -0.06
C TYR A 55 -12.47 -4.66 -0.91
N THR A 56 -13.49 -3.98 -0.42
CA THR A 56 -13.94 -2.71 -1.00
C THR A 56 -13.69 -1.63 0.02
N ILE A 57 -12.85 -0.64 -0.29
CA ILE A 57 -12.73 0.57 0.54
C ILE A 57 -13.87 1.50 0.16
N GLN A 58 -14.61 1.94 1.16
CA GLN A 58 -15.66 2.93 1.05
C GLN A 58 -15.10 4.35 1.13
N SER A 59 -14.14 4.59 2.03
CA SER A 59 -13.53 5.91 2.18
C SER A 59 -12.14 5.85 2.80
N ILE A 60 -11.35 6.89 2.51
CA ILE A 60 -10.07 7.19 3.15
C ILE A 60 -10.10 8.67 3.52
N VAL A 61 -9.86 8.97 4.80
CA VAL A 61 -9.98 10.32 5.35
C VAL A 61 -8.74 10.69 6.18
N LEU A 62 -8.08 11.79 5.85
CA LEU A 62 -7.12 12.43 6.75
C LEU A 62 -7.90 13.28 7.75
N ASN A 63 -7.75 12.96 9.04
CA ASN A 63 -8.48 13.62 10.10
C ASN A 63 -7.79 14.93 10.49
N SER A 64 -8.54 16.02 10.65
CA SER A 64 -7.98 17.31 11.06
C SER A 64 -8.94 18.09 11.95
N ALA A 65 -8.39 18.87 12.88
CA ALA A 65 -9.17 19.81 13.67
C ALA A 65 -9.80 20.94 12.83
N GLU A 66 -9.22 21.24 11.67
CA GLU A 66 -9.65 22.33 10.78
C GLU A 66 -10.62 21.88 9.69
N GLY A 67 -10.85 20.57 9.57
CA GLY A 67 -11.68 19.98 8.53
C GLY A 67 -11.00 18.78 7.88
N ASP A 68 -11.71 17.66 7.92
CA ASP A 68 -11.27 16.39 7.35
C ASP A 68 -11.09 16.47 5.84
N VAL A 69 -10.12 15.72 5.33
CA VAL A 69 -9.82 15.62 3.90
C VAL A 69 -10.15 14.22 3.42
N TYR A 70 -11.07 14.13 2.46
CA TYR A 70 -11.46 12.88 1.81
C TYR A 70 -10.54 12.60 0.64
N LEU A 71 -9.79 11.51 0.73
CA LEU A 71 -8.79 11.11 -0.26
C LEU A 71 -9.37 10.19 -1.34
N LEU A 72 -10.43 9.45 -0.99
CA LEU A 72 -11.19 8.58 -1.87
C LEU A 72 -12.67 8.96 -1.80
N ASP A 73 -13.26 9.25 -2.95
CA ASP A 73 -14.63 9.70 -3.15
C ASP A 73 -15.53 8.63 -3.81
N THR A 74 -14.94 7.58 -4.36
CA THR A 74 -15.66 6.44 -4.96
C THR A 74 -15.18 5.13 -4.36
N PRO A 75 -16.10 4.23 -3.95
CA PRO A 75 -15.74 2.94 -3.43
C PRO A 75 -14.86 2.16 -4.42
N THR A 76 -13.75 1.62 -3.92
CA THR A 76 -12.75 0.95 -4.76
C THR A 76 -12.49 -0.46 -4.24
N THR A 77 -12.64 -1.43 -5.12
CA THR A 77 -12.40 -2.84 -4.82
C THR A 77 -10.99 -3.25 -5.21
N PHE A 78 -10.30 -3.96 -4.34
CA PHE A 78 -8.95 -4.46 -4.58
C PHE A 78 -8.81 -5.88 -4.06
N LYS A 79 -7.99 -6.64 -4.77
CA LYS A 79 -7.65 -8.02 -4.46
C LYS A 79 -6.24 -8.08 -3.89
N ILE A 80 -6.10 -8.57 -2.67
CA ILE A 80 -4.82 -8.79 -2.01
C ILE A 80 -4.38 -10.22 -2.25
N VAL A 81 -3.15 -10.37 -2.76
CA VAL A 81 -2.50 -11.66 -3.05
C VAL A 81 -1.04 -11.56 -2.61
N ASP A 82 -0.77 -11.87 -1.35
CA ASP A 82 0.56 -11.98 -0.72
C ASP A 82 1.61 -10.95 -1.17
N ARG A 83 1.18 -9.69 -1.40
CA ARG A 83 2.02 -8.59 -1.87
C ARG A 83 1.36 -7.24 -1.59
N PRO A 84 2.14 -6.16 -1.44
CA PRO A 84 1.57 -4.82 -1.28
C PRO A 84 0.74 -4.45 -2.51
N GLN A 85 -0.42 -3.83 -2.27
CA GLN A 85 -1.26 -3.22 -3.30
C GLN A 85 -1.38 -1.74 -3.00
N ILE A 86 -1.00 -0.90 -3.97
CA ILE A 86 -1.21 0.55 -3.87
C ILE A 86 -2.70 0.81 -4.03
N LEU A 87 -3.32 1.34 -2.97
CA LEU A 87 -4.73 1.71 -2.93
C LEU A 87 -4.93 3.13 -3.48
N LEU A 88 -3.99 4.02 -3.13
CA LEU A 88 -4.02 5.41 -3.52
C LEU A 88 -2.59 5.91 -3.70
N LYS A 89 -2.35 6.67 -4.76
CA LYS A 89 -1.15 7.46 -4.94
C LYS A 89 -1.54 8.81 -5.54
N ARG A 90 -1.25 9.91 -4.84
CA ARG A 90 -1.69 11.25 -5.25
C ARG A 90 -0.64 12.31 -4.91
N ILE A 91 -0.61 13.37 -5.73
CA ILE A 91 0.06 14.63 -5.38
C ILE A 91 -0.83 15.39 -4.39
N ALA A 92 -0.23 15.89 -3.32
CA ALA A 92 -0.90 16.45 -2.15
C ALA A 92 -0.40 17.85 -1.79
N ASP A 93 0.11 18.60 -2.78
CA ASP A 93 0.68 19.94 -2.58
C ASP A 93 -0.31 20.94 -1.96
N GLU A 94 -1.60 20.80 -2.26
CA GLU A 94 -2.67 21.62 -1.68
C GLU A 94 -2.82 21.47 -0.16
N TRP A 95 -2.22 20.44 0.43
CA TRP A 95 -2.22 20.20 1.86
C TRP A 95 -0.82 20.30 2.49
N ALA A 96 0.19 20.71 1.71
CA ALA A 96 1.54 20.86 2.22
C ALA A 96 1.58 21.87 3.38
N GLY A 97 2.39 21.56 4.40
CA GLY A 97 2.49 22.31 5.65
C GLY A 97 1.34 22.07 6.64
N ARG A 98 0.27 21.35 6.26
CA ARG A 98 -0.85 21.07 7.17
C ARG A 98 -0.51 19.94 8.14
N THR A 99 -1.13 20.04 9.31
CA THR A 99 -1.09 19.00 10.35
C THR A 99 -2.43 18.28 10.42
N PHE A 100 -2.37 16.95 10.40
CA PHE A 100 -3.50 16.05 10.58
C PHE A 100 -3.37 15.32 11.93
N THR A 101 -4.50 14.92 12.49
CA THR A 101 -4.60 14.17 13.76
C THR A 101 -4.67 12.66 13.54
N GLY A 102 -4.77 12.22 12.28
CA GLY A 102 -4.84 10.81 11.95
C GLY A 102 -5.24 10.50 10.52
N LEU A 103 -5.44 9.21 10.28
CA LEU A 103 -5.98 8.64 9.04
C LEU A 103 -7.07 7.64 9.42
N THR A 104 -8.23 7.72 8.79
CA THR A 104 -9.32 6.76 8.94
C THR A 104 -9.61 6.10 7.59
N VAL A 105 -9.71 4.77 7.58
CA VAL A 105 -10.07 3.98 6.41
C VAL A 105 -11.31 3.16 6.74
N SER A 106 -12.30 3.22 5.86
CA SER A 106 -13.56 2.47 5.97
C SER A 106 -13.67 1.46 4.84
N PHE A 107 -14.03 0.23 5.19
CA PHE A 107 -14.26 -0.87 4.27
C PHE A 107 -15.76 -1.20 4.19
N GLU A 108 -16.17 -1.81 3.08
CA GLU A 108 -17.40 -2.60 3.05
C GLU A 108 -17.25 -3.77 4.03
N PRO A 109 -18.23 -4.03 4.91
CA PRO A 109 -18.11 -5.12 5.89
C PRO A 109 -17.95 -6.50 5.25
N SER A 110 -18.54 -6.73 4.08
CA SER A 110 -18.47 -8.03 3.40
C SER A 110 -17.12 -8.20 2.68
N VAL A 111 -16.40 -9.26 3.04
CA VAL A 111 -15.13 -9.65 2.40
C VAL A 111 -15.30 -11.01 1.76
N VAL A 112 -14.78 -11.13 0.53
CA VAL A 112 -14.74 -12.39 -0.21
C VAL A 112 -13.29 -12.84 -0.35
N GLY A 113 -13.02 -14.12 -0.19
CA GLY A 113 -11.70 -14.70 -0.39
C GLY A 113 -11.78 -16.20 -0.61
N GLY A 114 -10.64 -16.87 -0.64
CA GLY A 114 -10.63 -18.31 -0.79
C GLY A 114 -9.23 -18.89 -0.93
N ASP A 115 -9.13 -20.21 -0.86
CA ASP A 115 -7.92 -20.97 -1.16
C ASP A 115 -7.75 -21.27 -2.65
N ASN A 116 -8.77 -20.99 -3.46
CA ASN A 116 -8.77 -21.04 -4.92
C ASN A 116 -9.95 -20.20 -5.47
N GLU A 117 -9.90 -19.79 -6.74
CA GLU A 117 -10.93 -18.93 -7.37
C GLU A 117 -12.24 -19.68 -7.72
N SER A 118 -12.36 -20.96 -7.36
CA SER A 118 -13.48 -21.83 -7.78
C SER A 118 -14.59 -21.90 -6.74
N SER A 119 -14.28 -21.55 -5.48
CA SER A 119 -15.22 -21.55 -4.37
C SER A 119 -14.93 -20.36 -3.45
N ASP A 120 -15.70 -19.29 -3.65
CA ASP A 120 -15.62 -18.10 -2.81
C ASP A 120 -16.10 -18.41 -1.39
N LEU A 121 -15.25 -18.10 -0.43
CA LEU A 121 -15.57 -18.01 0.98
C LEU A 121 -15.80 -16.53 1.33
N SER A 122 -16.56 -16.28 2.39
CA SER A 122 -16.80 -14.91 2.84
C SER A 122 -16.82 -14.81 4.35
N PHE A 123 -16.46 -13.63 4.85
CA PHE A 123 -16.67 -13.24 6.24
C PHE A 123 -17.11 -11.78 6.30
N THR A 124 -17.70 -11.39 7.44
CA THR A 124 -18.09 -10.01 7.71
C THR A 124 -17.10 -9.41 8.70
N LEU A 125 -16.56 -8.24 8.38
CA LEU A 125 -15.75 -7.45 9.29
C LEU A 125 -16.58 -7.00 10.49
N SER A 126 -16.15 -7.38 11.68
CA SER A 126 -16.71 -6.89 12.94
C SER A 126 -16.34 -5.43 13.19
N ALA A 127 -15.19 -5.00 12.68
CA ALA A 127 -14.71 -3.61 12.72
C ALA A 127 -14.28 -3.15 11.31
N PRO A 128 -15.23 -2.71 10.46
CA PRO A 128 -14.93 -2.28 9.08
C PRO A 128 -14.26 -0.91 9.00
N VAL A 129 -13.97 -0.27 10.13
CA VAL A 129 -13.30 1.04 10.19
C VAL A 129 -12.02 0.89 11.00
N VAL A 130 -10.91 1.32 10.40
CA VAL A 130 -9.59 1.34 11.04
C VAL A 130 -9.06 2.77 11.06
N SER A 131 -8.50 3.18 12.20
CA SER A 131 -8.00 4.54 12.40
C SER A 131 -6.59 4.53 12.95
N LEU A 132 -5.75 5.39 12.40
CA LEU A 132 -4.47 5.79 12.95
C LEU A 132 -4.65 7.11 13.68
N THR A 133 -4.45 7.14 15.00
CA THR A 133 -4.50 8.37 15.79
C THR A 133 -3.09 8.83 16.12
N GLN A 134 -2.53 9.68 15.26
CA GLN A 134 -1.21 10.27 15.47
C GLN A 134 -1.10 11.61 14.75
N THR A 135 -0.23 12.49 15.24
CA THR A 135 0.07 13.74 14.54
C THR A 135 0.83 13.44 13.24
N LEU A 136 0.25 13.83 12.11
CA LEU A 136 0.80 13.65 10.78
C LEU A 136 1.09 15.04 10.18
N LEU A 137 2.35 15.38 10.03
CA LEU A 137 2.77 16.62 9.35
C LEU A 137 3.06 16.31 7.89
N LEU A 138 2.28 16.87 6.97
CA LEU A 138 2.56 16.76 5.55
C LEU A 138 3.58 17.83 5.14
N LYS A 139 4.87 17.46 5.19
CA LYS A 139 5.97 18.39 4.85
C LYS A 139 5.99 18.66 3.35
N GLU A 140 6.26 19.91 2.98
CA GLU A 140 6.50 20.31 1.58
C GLU A 140 7.59 19.44 0.94
N ASN A 141 7.36 19.02 -0.30
CA ASN A 141 8.30 18.26 -1.14
C ASN A 141 8.72 16.91 -0.52
N HIS A 142 7.89 16.35 0.36
CA HIS A 142 8.09 15.02 0.95
C HIS A 142 6.91 14.09 0.62
N GLY A 143 7.22 12.79 0.57
CA GLY A 143 6.20 11.75 0.55
C GLY A 143 5.78 11.39 1.96
N LEU A 144 4.48 11.16 2.16
CA LEU A 144 3.94 10.48 3.33
C LEU A 144 3.30 9.18 2.87
N ASN A 145 3.81 8.06 3.39
CA ASN A 145 3.35 6.73 3.02
C ASN A 145 2.62 6.09 4.18
N PHE A 146 1.52 5.40 3.88
CA PHE A 146 0.79 4.60 4.86
C PHE A 146 0.67 3.17 4.37
N THR A 147 0.92 2.23 5.28
CA THR A 147 0.72 0.80 5.05
C THR A 147 -0.41 0.32 5.95
N ILE A 148 -1.53 -0.09 5.35
CA ILE A 148 -2.58 -0.84 6.02
C ILE A 148 -2.15 -2.31 6.06
N LYS A 149 -1.86 -2.84 7.24
CA LYS A 149 -1.48 -4.24 7.46
C LYS A 149 -2.70 -5.05 7.85
N ALA A 150 -2.97 -6.12 7.11
CA ALA A 150 -3.93 -7.15 7.51
C ALA A 150 -3.18 -8.30 8.20
N VAL A 151 -3.39 -8.48 9.49
CA VAL A 151 -2.72 -9.49 10.32
C VAL A 151 -3.69 -10.63 10.63
N TRP A 152 -3.28 -11.85 10.26
CA TRP A 152 -4.10 -13.04 10.41
C TRP A 152 -3.78 -13.77 11.70
N ALA A 153 -4.81 -14.12 12.46
CA ALA A 153 -4.65 -14.96 13.65
C ALA A 153 -4.81 -16.45 13.33
N ASN A 154 -5.57 -16.80 12.28
CA ASN A 154 -5.97 -18.17 11.95
C ASN A 154 -6.05 -18.40 10.42
N THR A 155 -6.12 -19.67 10.02
CA THR A 155 -6.29 -20.11 8.61
C THR A 155 -7.76 -20.46 8.34
N ILE A 156 -8.09 -20.98 7.14
CA ILE A 156 -9.45 -21.46 6.83
C ILE A 156 -9.77 -22.71 7.66
N ALA A 157 -10.82 -22.64 8.47
CA ALA A 157 -11.32 -23.77 9.27
C ALA A 157 -12.74 -24.15 8.81
N SER A 158 -12.98 -25.41 8.45
CA SER A 158 -14.31 -25.93 8.08
C SER A 158 -15.06 -25.14 6.99
N ALA A 159 -14.31 -24.57 6.02
CA ALA A 159 -14.81 -23.68 4.96
C ALA A 159 -15.23 -22.27 5.41
N THR A 160 -14.79 -21.81 6.59
CA THR A 160 -14.96 -20.42 7.03
C THR A 160 -13.60 -19.74 7.08
N MET A 161 -13.51 -18.53 6.52
CA MET A 161 -12.36 -17.65 6.68
C MET A 161 -12.45 -16.92 8.01
N THR A 162 -11.32 -16.79 8.71
CA THR A 162 -11.27 -15.95 9.90
C THR A 162 -11.15 -14.47 9.52
N GLU A 163 -11.52 -13.57 10.41
CA GLU A 163 -11.34 -12.14 10.20
C GLU A 163 -9.87 -11.74 10.52
N PRO A 164 -9.21 -10.88 9.73
CA PRO A 164 -7.93 -10.29 10.10
C PRO A 164 -8.11 -9.14 11.07
N THR A 165 -7.06 -8.82 11.83
CA THR A 165 -6.94 -7.51 12.46
C THR A 165 -6.24 -6.53 11.50
N PHE A 166 -6.66 -5.27 11.51
CA PHE A 166 -6.01 -4.22 10.73
C PHE A 166 -5.18 -3.30 11.60
N GLU A 167 -4.04 -2.88 11.08
CA GLU A 167 -3.18 -1.85 11.65
C GLU A 167 -2.76 -0.89 10.54
N ILE A 168 -2.78 0.41 10.79
CA ILE A 168 -2.20 1.40 9.88
C ILE A 168 -0.85 1.82 10.43
N VAL A 169 0.19 1.80 9.60
CA VAL A 169 1.53 2.31 9.92
C VAL A 169 1.86 3.46 8.98
N ALA A 170 2.31 4.59 9.52
CA ALA A 170 2.89 5.66 8.72
C ALA A 170 4.42 5.48 8.63
N GLU A 171 4.98 5.71 7.44
CA GLU A 171 6.40 5.54 7.11
C GLU A 171 7.05 6.86 6.67
#